data_AF-A0A4V3E179-F1
#
_entry.id   AF-A0A4V3E179-F1
#
_cell.length_a   1.000
_cell.length_b   1.000
_cell.length_c   1.000
_cell.angle_alpha   90.00
_cell.angle_beta   90.00
_cell.angle_gamma   90.00
#
_symmetry.space_group_name_H-M   'P 1'
#
loop_
_entity.id
_entity.type
_entity.pdbx_description
1 polymer ?
#
loop_
_entity_poly.entity_id
_entity_poly.type
_entity_poly.pdbx_seq_one_letter_code
_entity_poly.pdbx_strand_id
1 'polypeptide(L)'
;MSLKNSNELSLILQQYQLDYYTKGNALKVHSILTNVLPKIEFNDERCLLEFQRRYEDLKSIEDVKDINDYSKKFAENLLKLILLLTNSKFLSNID
;
A
#
# COMPACT_ATOMS: atom_id res chain seq x y z
N MET A 1 -13.28 -9.04 1.01
CA MET A 1 -13.88 -7.86 0.34
C MET A 1 -13.38 -7.87 -1.10
N SER A 2 -14.27 -7.85 -2.10
CA SER A 2 -13.83 -7.81 -3.51
C SER A 2 -13.61 -6.34 -3.90
N LEU A 3 -12.36 -5.93 -4.05
CA LEU A 3 -11.98 -4.59 -4.51
C LEU A 3 -12.24 -4.48 -6.01
N LYS A 4 -13.05 -3.49 -6.42
CA LYS A 4 -13.54 -3.36 -7.80
C LYS A 4 -12.66 -2.50 -8.69
N ASN A 5 -11.88 -1.58 -8.12
CA ASN A 5 -10.96 -0.70 -8.87
C ASN A 5 -9.90 -0.05 -7.97
N SER A 6 -8.97 0.68 -8.59
CA SER A 6 -7.88 1.40 -7.93
C SER A 6 -8.38 2.53 -7.01
N ASN A 7 -9.51 3.17 -7.31
CA ASN A 7 -10.08 4.24 -6.46
C ASN A 7 -10.56 3.70 -5.12
N GLU A 8 -11.24 2.56 -5.10
CA GLU A 8 -11.66 1.89 -3.85
C GLU A 8 -10.45 1.50 -3.01
N LEU A 9 -9.40 0.95 -3.64
CA LEU A 9 -8.16 0.61 -2.94
C LEU A 9 -7.51 1.87 -2.34
N SER A 10 -7.38 2.95 -3.13
CA SER A 10 -6.82 4.22 -2.65
C SER A 10 -7.59 4.80 -1.47
N LEU A 11 -8.92 4.75 -1.49
CA LEU A 11 -9.75 5.21 -0.37
C LEU A 11 -9.51 4.38 0.90
N ILE A 12 -9.40 3.05 0.79
CA ILE A 12 -9.06 2.19 1.93
C ILE A 12 -7.69 2.55 2.50
N LEU A 13 -6.68 2.70 1.63
CA LEU A 13 -5.33 3.07 2.06
C LEU A 13 -5.27 4.45 2.72
N GLN A 14 -6.07 5.41 2.24
CA GLN A 14 -6.20 6.74 2.86
C GLN A 14 -6.79 6.68 4.28
N GLN A 15 -7.66 5.72 4.59
CA GLN A 15 -8.14 5.55 5.97
C GLN A 15 -6.99 5.17 6.92
N TYR A 16 -6.04 4.35 6.46
CA TYR A 16 -4.85 4.01 7.23
C TYR A 16 -3.85 5.17 7.35
N GLN A 17 -3.88 6.16 6.45
CA GLN A 17 -3.12 7.41 6.60
C GLN A 17 -3.65 8.29 7.73
N LEU A 18 -4.95 8.21 8.05
CA LEU A 18 -5.52 8.99 9.15
C LEU A 18 -5.15 8.41 10.53
N ASP A 19 -4.80 7.12 10.57
CA ASP A 19 -4.42 6.38 11.78
C ASP A 19 -3.05 5.69 11.62
N TYR A 20 -2.02 6.50 11.34
CA TYR A 20 -0.67 6.02 11.08
C TYR A 20 0.15 5.68 12.34
N TYR A 21 -0.35 5.99 13.54
CA TYR A 21 0.30 5.63 14.80
C TYR A 21 -0.02 4.21 15.26
N THR A 22 -1.11 3.61 14.77
CA THR A 22 -1.55 2.32 15.26
C THR A 22 -0.67 1.18 14.73
N LYS A 23 -0.06 0.45 15.68
CA LYS A 23 0.69 -0.79 15.39
C LYS A 23 -0.23 -1.86 14.80
N GLY A 24 0.32 -2.71 13.93
CA GLY A 24 -0.42 -3.70 13.16
C GLY A 24 -1.08 -3.14 11.90
N ASN A 25 -1.22 -1.81 11.75
CA ASN A 25 -1.77 -1.24 10.51
C ASN A 25 -0.83 -1.46 9.32
N ALA A 26 0.49 -1.48 9.53
CA ALA A 26 1.44 -1.81 8.47
C ALA A 26 1.23 -3.24 7.93
N LEU A 27 1.08 -4.24 8.80
CA LEU A 27 0.73 -5.61 8.39
C LEU A 27 -0.65 -5.72 7.74
N LYS A 28 -1.67 -5.01 8.24
CA LYS A 28 -3.01 -5.00 7.63
C LYS A 28 -2.95 -4.46 6.21
N VAL A 29 -2.29 -3.31 6.01
CA VAL A 29 -2.10 -2.71 4.68
C VAL A 29 -1.35 -3.67 3.78
N HIS A 30 -0.25 -4.25 4.25
CA HIS A 30 0.52 -5.23 3.50
C HIS A 30 -0.36 -6.41 3.04
N SER A 31 -1.19 -6.95 3.93
CA SER A 31 -2.13 -8.04 3.60
C SER A 31 -3.18 -7.63 2.56
N ILE A 32 -3.74 -6.42 2.66
CA ILE A 32 -4.66 -5.87 1.65
C ILE A 32 -3.95 -5.80 0.29
N LEU A 33 -2.74 -5.23 0.25
CA LEU A 33 -1.94 -5.08 -0.96
C LEU A 33 -1.56 -6.42 -1.57
N THR A 34 -1.22 -7.43 -0.75
CA THR A 34 -0.92 -8.79 -1.21
C THR A 34 -2.06 -9.36 -2.06
N ASN A 35 -3.31 -9.16 -1.63
CA ASN A 35 -4.49 -9.70 -2.30
C ASN A 35 -4.85 -9.01 -3.62
N VAL A 36 -4.39 -7.76 -3.80
CA VAL A 36 -4.70 -6.95 -4.98
C VAL A 36 -3.54 -6.81 -5.95
N LEU A 37 -2.30 -7.04 -5.51
CA LEU A 37 -1.11 -6.89 -6.33
C LEU A 37 -1.20 -7.63 -7.68
N PRO A 38 -1.73 -8.87 -7.77
CA PRO A 38 -1.89 -9.56 -9.06
C PRO A 38 -2.83 -8.86 -10.05
N LYS A 39 -3.64 -7.91 -9.57
CA LYS A 39 -4.63 -7.17 -10.36
C LYS A 39 -4.14 -5.77 -10.75
N ILE A 40 -2.92 -5.39 -10.37
CA ILE A 40 -2.37 -4.07 -10.64
C ILE A 40 -1.36 -4.18 -11.77
N GLU A 41 -1.59 -3.43 -12.84
CA GLU A 41 -0.68 -3.25 -13.95
C GLU A 41 0.01 -1.89 -13.84
N PHE A 42 1.33 -1.90 -13.72
CA PHE A 42 2.14 -0.67 -13.72
C PHE A 42 2.59 -0.35 -15.12
N ASN A 43 2.41 0.91 -15.54
CA ASN A 43 2.80 1.36 -16.88
C ASN A 43 4.33 1.56 -17.04
N ASP A 44 5.09 1.57 -15.93
CA ASP A 44 6.54 1.80 -15.89
C ASP A 44 7.18 0.80 -14.93
N GLU A 45 8.23 0.11 -15.37
CA GLU A 45 9.01 -0.84 -14.56
C GLU A 45 9.60 -0.18 -13.31
N ARG A 46 10.00 1.09 -13.39
CA ARG A 46 10.51 1.83 -12.23
C ARG A 46 9.43 2.03 -11.17
N CYS A 47 8.18 2.24 -11.59
CA CYS A 47 7.06 2.33 -10.67
C CYS A 47 6.76 0.99 -10.01
N LEU A 48 6.88 -0.12 -10.75
CA LEU A 48 6.75 -1.47 -10.19
C LEU A 48 7.84 -1.75 -9.14
N LEU A 49 9.10 -1.48 -9.47
CA LEU A 49 10.23 -1.72 -8.56
C LEU A 49 10.13 -0.87 -7.29
N GLU A 50 9.79 0.41 -7.43
CA GLU A 50 9.57 1.27 -6.27
C GLU A 50 8.35 0.79 -5.46
N PHE A 51 7.26 0.37 -6.10
CA PHE A 51 6.11 -0.18 -5.41
C PHE A 51 6.49 -1.41 -4.58
N GLN A 52 7.20 -2.38 -5.18
CA GLN A 52 7.64 -3.60 -4.50
C GLN A 52 8.53 -3.29 -3.30
N ARG A 53 9.47 -2.35 -3.45
CA ARG A 53 10.31 -1.89 -2.34
C ARG A 53 9.46 -1.33 -1.19
N ARG A 54 8.55 -0.41 -1.49
CA ARG A 54 7.69 0.22 -0.47
C ARG A 54 6.74 -0.76 0.19
N TYR A 55 6.27 -1.74 -0.57
CA TYR A 55 5.45 -2.83 -0.09
C TYR A 55 6.20 -3.71 0.91
N GLU A 56 7.45 -4.12 0.61
CA GLU A 56 8.27 -4.89 1.55
C GLU A 56 8.66 -4.06 2.78
N ASP A 57 8.92 -2.75 2.62
CA ASP A 57 9.20 -1.84 3.73
C ASP A 57 8.06 -1.88 4.77
N LEU A 58 6.78 -1.93 4.35
CA LEU A 58 5.64 -2.02 5.28
C LEU A 58 5.74 -3.23 6.22
N LYS A 59 6.17 -4.39 5.69
CA LYS A 59 6.33 -5.60 6.51
C LYS A 59 7.42 -5.42 7.55
N SER A 60 8.55 -4.83 7.15
CA SER A 60 9.69 -4.58 8.04
C SER A 60 9.42 -3.54 9.12
N ILE A 61 8.55 -2.56 8.83
CA ILE A 61 8.22 -1.46 9.75
C ILE A 61 7.47 -1.97 10.98
N GLU A 62 6.76 -3.08 10.88
CA GLU A 62 6.04 -3.65 12.02
C GLU A 62 6.97 -3.95 13.20
N ASP A 63 8.22 -4.34 12.95
CA ASP A 63 9.21 -4.68 13.99
C ASP A 63 9.86 -3.44 14.64
N VAL A 64 9.59 -2.22 14.13
CA VAL A 64 10.15 -0.97 14.68
C VAL A 64 9.57 -0.70 16.07
N LYS A 65 10.41 -0.74 17.11
CA LYS A 65 9.94 -0.57 18.51
C LYS A 65 9.52 0.85 18.85
N ASP A 66 10.21 1.85 18.29
CA ASP A 66 9.89 3.25 18.53
C ASP A 66 8.63 3.65 17.75
N ILE A 67 7.64 4.16 18.47
CA ILE A 67 6.34 4.46 17.88
C ILE A 67 6.38 5.65 16.92
N ASN A 68 7.29 6.61 17.13
CA ASN A 68 7.43 7.78 16.27
C ASN A 68 8.18 7.42 14.97
N ASP A 69 9.21 6.57 15.07
CA ASP A 69 9.91 6.05 13.90
C ASP A 69 9.00 5.12 13.08
N TYR A 70 8.20 4.27 13.75
CA TYR A 70 7.16 3.47 13.11
C TYR A 70 6.18 4.36 12.35
N SER A 71 5.59 5.35 13.03
CA SER A 71 4.52 6.16 12.46
C SER A 71 5.02 6.99 11.27
N LYS A 72 6.22 7.56 11.35
CA LYS A 72 6.87 8.28 10.26
C LYS A 72 7.12 7.37 9.06
N LYS A 73 7.74 6.22 9.28
CA LYS A 73 8.05 5.27 8.19
C LYS A 73 6.77 4.71 7.56
N PHE A 74 5.77 4.39 8.35
CA PHE A 74 4.49 3.88 7.86
C PHE A 74 3.78 4.94 7.02
N ALA A 75 3.65 6.18 7.52
CA ALA A 75 3.04 7.28 6.78
C ALA A 75 3.76 7.56 5.46
N GLU A 76 5.09 7.58 5.45
CA GLU A 76 5.86 7.82 4.21
C GLU A 76 5.64 6.71 3.18
N ASN A 77 5.75 5.45 3.58
CA ASN A 77 5.61 4.32 2.66
C ASN A 77 4.18 4.20 2.14
N LEU A 78 3.18 4.37 3.01
CA LEU A 78 1.77 4.33 2.62
C LEU A 78 1.42 5.45 1.64
N LEU A 79 1.95 6.66 1.82
CA LEU A 79 1.70 7.78 0.90
C LEU A 79 2.30 7.48 -0.49
N LYS A 80 3.54 6.98 -0.53
CA LYS A 80 4.19 6.59 -1.79
C LYS A 80 3.44 5.48 -2.50
N LEU A 81 2.96 4.48 -1.78
CA LEU A 81 2.14 3.40 -2.33
C LEU A 81 0.84 3.95 -2.94
N ILE A 82 0.13 4.85 -2.26
CA ILE A 82 -1.08 5.50 -2.80
C ILE A 82 -0.77 6.25 -4.10
N LEU A 83 0.33 7.01 -4.15
CA LEU A 83 0.73 7.77 -5.36
C LEU A 83 1.07 6.84 -6.53
N LEU A 84 1.79 5.75 -6.27
CA LEU A 84 2.14 4.76 -7.29
C LEU A 84 0.88 4.05 -7.82
N LEU A 85 -0.07 3.72 -6.95
CA LEU A 85 -1.34 3.11 -7.33
C LEU A 85 -2.21 4.04 -8.18
N THR A 86 -2.22 5.34 -7.87
CA THR A 86 -2.94 6.35 -8.68
C THR A 86 -2.39 6.43 -10.12
N ASN A 87 -1.13 6.06 -10.33
CA ASN A 87 -0.48 6.02 -11.65
C ASN A 87 -0.47 4.63 -12.30
N SER A 88 -1.19 3.67 -11.71
CA SER A 88 -1.31 2.28 -12.19
C SER A 88 -2.70 2.02 -12.79
N LYS A 89 -2.84 0.93 -13.54
CA LYS A 89 -4.12 0.43 -14.03
C LYS A 89 -4.55 -0.76 -13.20
N PHE A 90 -5.82 -0.78 -12.82
CA PHE A 90 -6.41 -1.99 -12.26
C PHE A 90 -6.90 -2.84 -13.43
N LEU A 91 -6.48 -4.09 -13.48
CA LEU A 91 -7.02 -5.06 -14.43
C LEU A 91 -8.49 -5.28 -14.04
N SER A 92 -9.39 -4.68 -14.81
CA SER A 92 -10.81 -5.03 -14.76
C SER A 92 -10.92 -6.52 -15.02
N ASN A 93 -11.70 -7.26 -14.22
CA ASN A 93 -12.06 -8.62 -14.60
C ASN A 93 -12.59 -8.57 -16.04
N ILE A 94 -11.89 -9.22 -16.96
CA ILE A 94 -12.48 -9.63 -18.22
C ILE A 94 -13.39 -10.80 -17.81
N ASP A 95 -14.64 -10.48 -17.49
CA ASP A 95 -15.74 -11.42 -17.58
C ASP A 95 -16.30 -11.36 -19.00
#